data_AF-A0A7S0BCU3-F1
#
_entry.id   AF-A0A7S0BCU3-F1
#
_cell.length_a   1.000
_cell.length_b   1.000
_cell.length_c   1.000
_cell.angle_alpha   90.00
_cell.angle_beta   90.00
_cell.angle_gamma   90.00
#
_symmetry.space_group_name_H-M   'P 1'
#
loop_
_entity.id
_entity.type
_entity.pdbx_description
1 polymer ?
#
loop_
_entity_poly.entity_id
_entity_poly.type
_entity_poly.pdbx_seq_one_letter_code
_entity_poly.pdbx_strand_id
1 'polypeptide(L)'
;RRLADEDAADAKAWCEGCSGLLAVRLRPTLLHRGTSRLCYVDCVRCVVTDVLPSVLMSVCENCDAANVHKQEFVRNRVIDGLCFSCHSKYAFGVESIRLEQVTPCDMGHGGRGGKGRQAQAGGGDDPMDEIAEELRWLRKKAKSDPRQQLIQLGKPLPQMGACRHFKKSFKWYRFACCGRAFPCPECHVESACPAAALGAHASRMICGKCSMEQSYSPARACEKCGFAMQARGSAHWDDGIGTRNLAAMSTKDAKKFKGGLRQVNSKTKTSSNKADRVGAKAKAKREHERKFGKDH
;
A
#
# COMPACT_ATOMS: atom_id res chain seq x y z
N ARG A 1 27.21 -13.83 7.16
CA ARG A 1 27.04 -12.50 6.54
C ARG A 1 25.90 -12.58 5.52
N ARG A 2 24.65 -12.53 5.96
CA ARG A 2 23.53 -12.25 5.05
C ARG A 2 23.17 -10.80 5.31
N LEU A 3 23.27 -9.96 4.28
CA LEU A 3 22.66 -8.63 4.27
C LEU A 3 21.17 -8.82 4.57
N ALA A 4 20.49 -7.82 5.10
CA ALA A 4 19.06 -7.89 5.35
C ALA A 4 18.33 -8.25 4.04
N ASP A 5 17.97 -9.53 3.87
CA ASP A 5 17.01 -9.94 2.85
C ASP A 5 15.73 -9.14 3.12
N GLU A 6 15.19 -8.49 2.08
CA GLU A 6 14.00 -7.65 2.21
C GLU A 6 12.84 -8.45 2.84
N ASP A 7 12.81 -9.77 2.73
CA ASP A 7 11.81 -10.66 3.32
C ASP A 7 11.97 -10.94 4.82
N ALA A 8 13.18 -10.77 5.37
CA ALA A 8 13.50 -11.09 6.77
C ALA A 8 13.63 -9.83 7.67
N ALA A 9 13.11 -8.68 7.23
CA ALA A 9 13.15 -7.44 7.99
C ALA A 9 12.02 -7.35 9.03
N ASP A 10 12.36 -6.96 10.26
CA ASP A 10 11.42 -6.79 11.37
C ASP A 10 10.55 -5.53 11.22
N ALA A 11 11.08 -4.50 10.55
CA ALA A 11 10.36 -3.27 10.26
C ALA A 11 10.65 -2.76 8.85
N LYS A 12 9.61 -2.25 8.17
CA LYS A 12 9.68 -1.72 6.80
C LYS A 12 8.93 -0.39 6.71
N ALA A 13 9.51 0.58 6.01
CA ALA A 13 8.88 1.86 5.74
C ALA A 13 9.29 2.38 4.36
N TRP A 14 8.45 3.17 3.71
CA TRP A 14 8.80 3.81 2.44
C TRP A 14 9.29 5.24 2.69
N CYS A 15 10.43 5.62 2.11
CA CYS A 15 10.94 6.98 2.22
C CYS A 15 10.07 7.94 1.39
N GLU A 16 9.56 9.00 2.02
CA GLU A 16 8.71 9.99 1.35
C GLU A 16 9.45 10.81 0.28
N GLY A 17 10.77 10.99 0.44
CA GLY A 17 11.61 11.72 -0.50
C GLY A 17 11.99 10.91 -1.73
N CYS A 18 12.72 9.81 -1.54
CA CYS A 18 13.27 9.02 -2.64
C CYS A 18 12.40 7.80 -3.04
N SER A 19 11.30 7.52 -2.32
CA SER A 19 10.46 6.33 -2.53
C SER A 19 11.23 5.01 -2.48
N GLY A 20 12.39 4.97 -1.79
CA GLY A 20 13.10 3.74 -1.50
C GLY A 20 12.48 3.02 -0.30
N LEU A 21 12.43 1.69 -0.37
CA LEU A 21 12.10 0.86 0.79
C LEU A 21 13.24 0.98 1.82
N LEU A 22 12.88 1.41 3.01
CA LEU A 22 13.68 1.36 4.22
C LEU A 22 13.32 0.06 4.93
N ALA A 23 14.33 -0.73 5.30
CA ALA A 23 14.13 -1.96 6.04
C ALA A 23 15.16 -2.06 7.17
N VAL A 24 14.71 -2.54 8.32
CA VAL A 24 15.54 -2.75 9.51
C VAL A 24 15.31 -4.16 10.01
N ARG A 25 16.40 -4.86 10.27
CA ARG A 25 16.41 -6.16 10.96
C ARG A 25 17.23 -6.06 12.23
N LEU A 26 16.62 -6.42 13.35
CA LEU A 26 17.23 -6.46 14.66
C LEU A 26 17.69 -7.88 14.96
N ARG A 27 18.97 -8.04 15.30
CA ARG A 27 19.55 -9.29 15.79
C ARG A 27 19.97 -9.09 17.25
N PRO A 28 19.07 -9.32 18.22
CA PRO A 28 19.38 -9.13 19.63
C PRO A 28 20.47 -10.10 20.08
N THR A 29 21.27 -9.67 21.05
CA THR A 29 22.27 -10.50 21.72
C THR A 29 21.99 -10.48 23.21
N LEU A 30 22.29 -11.57 23.92
CA LEU A 30 22.20 -11.58 25.37
C LEU A 30 23.25 -10.63 25.95
N LEU A 31 22.79 -9.62 26.67
CA LEU A 31 23.65 -8.69 27.39
C LEU A 31 24.01 -9.31 28.74
N HIS A 32 25.30 -9.41 29.04
CA HIS A 32 25.80 -9.92 30.31
C HIS A 32 27.15 -9.28 30.62
N ARG A 33 27.72 -9.55 31.80
CA ARG A 33 28.98 -8.92 32.25
C ARG A 33 30.15 -9.05 31.26
N GLY A 34 30.18 -10.10 30.45
CA GLY A 34 31.22 -10.35 29.45
C GLY A 34 30.98 -9.70 28.09
N THR A 35 29.76 -9.22 27.81
CA THR A 35 29.37 -8.68 26.50
C THR A 35 28.48 -7.45 26.66
N SER A 36 29.02 -6.28 26.30
CA SER A 36 28.29 -5.00 26.32
C SER A 36 27.53 -4.71 25.02
N ARG A 37 27.36 -5.71 24.13
CA ARG A 37 26.72 -5.54 22.82
C ARG A 37 25.25 -5.91 22.91
N LEU A 38 24.39 -4.90 22.79
CA LEU A 38 22.93 -5.07 22.89
C LEU A 38 22.34 -5.85 21.72
N CYS A 39 22.71 -5.48 20.49
CA CYS A 39 22.21 -6.11 19.27
C CYS A 39 23.08 -5.74 18.07
N TYR A 40 22.84 -6.41 16.94
CA TYR A 40 23.19 -5.89 15.63
C TYR A 40 21.94 -5.38 14.94
N VAL A 41 22.08 -4.30 14.19
CA VAL A 41 21.00 -3.75 13.38
C VAL A 41 21.44 -3.75 11.93
N ASP A 42 20.81 -4.59 11.12
CA ASP A 42 21.05 -4.64 9.68
C ASP A 42 20.05 -3.66 9.03
N CYS A 43 20.58 -2.65 8.32
CA CYS A 43 19.78 -1.56 7.74
C CYS A 43 19.87 -1.55 6.22
N VAL A 44 18.73 -1.31 5.57
CA VAL A 44 18.62 -1.10 4.11
C VAL A 44 18.19 0.33 3.86
N ARG A 45 19.05 1.12 3.19
CA ARG A 45 18.81 2.53 2.83
C ARG A 45 18.45 3.46 4.01
N CYS A 46 18.76 3.05 5.24
CA CYS A 46 18.60 3.86 6.44
C CYS A 46 19.80 3.68 7.37
N VAL A 47 19.92 4.57 8.36
CA VAL A 47 20.90 4.50 9.43
C VAL A 47 20.18 4.69 10.77
N VAL A 48 20.61 3.97 11.80
CA VAL A 48 20.11 4.16 13.16
C VAL A 48 20.79 5.39 13.74
N THR A 49 20.01 6.32 14.27
CA THR A 49 20.50 7.53 14.91
C THR A 49 20.41 7.47 16.43
N ASP A 50 19.36 6.83 16.95
CA ASP A 50 19.15 6.71 18.39
C ASP A 50 18.29 5.49 18.75
N VAL A 51 18.34 5.10 20.03
CA VAL A 51 17.47 4.09 20.63
C VAL A 51 16.48 4.80 21.56
N LEU A 52 15.19 4.71 21.25
CA LEU A 52 14.14 5.31 22.07
C LEU A 52 13.91 4.51 23.37
N PRO A 53 13.26 5.11 24.39
CA PRO A 53 12.81 4.36 25.57
C PRO A 53 12.06 3.10 25.15
N SER A 54 12.51 1.96 25.68
CA SER A 54 12.09 0.63 25.21
C SER A 54 11.79 -0.28 26.40
N VAL A 55 10.96 -1.30 26.20
CA VAL A 55 10.72 -2.33 27.22
C VAL A 55 11.75 -3.45 27.03
N LEU A 56 12.45 -3.81 28.10
CA LEU A 56 13.46 -4.87 28.08
C LEU A 56 12.95 -6.16 28.75
N MET A 57 13.58 -7.27 28.37
CA MET A 57 13.41 -8.57 29.00
C MET A 57 14.76 -8.99 29.58
N SER A 58 14.80 -9.37 30.86
CA SER A 58 15.98 -9.95 31.51
C SER A 58 15.81 -11.46 31.70
N VAL A 59 16.92 -12.18 31.75
CA VAL A 59 16.95 -13.61 32.07
C VAL A 59 17.59 -13.75 33.45
N CYS A 60 16.95 -14.49 34.36
CA CYS A 60 17.48 -14.70 35.70
C CYS A 60 18.67 -15.66 35.69
N GLU A 61 19.81 -15.28 36.28
CA GLU A 61 21.00 -16.14 36.35
C GLU A 61 20.82 -17.40 37.20
N ASN A 62 19.83 -17.43 38.10
CA ASN A 62 19.67 -18.52 39.07
C ASN A 62 18.64 -19.57 38.62
N CYS A 63 17.67 -19.19 37.79
CA CYS A 63 16.60 -20.11 37.35
C CYS A 63 16.22 -19.97 35.88
N ASP A 64 16.97 -19.19 35.09
CA ASP A 64 16.78 -18.95 33.65
C ASP A 64 15.40 -18.39 33.26
N ALA A 65 14.59 -17.99 34.24
CA ALA A 65 13.29 -17.41 33.99
C ALA A 65 13.43 -16.03 33.34
N ALA A 66 12.69 -15.82 32.24
CA ALA A 66 12.55 -14.54 31.59
C ALA A 66 11.63 -13.60 32.41
N ASN A 67 12.10 -12.39 32.67
CA ASN A 67 11.35 -11.35 33.38
C ASN A 67 11.14 -10.15 32.44
N VAL A 68 9.88 -9.82 32.14
CA VAL A 68 9.52 -8.65 31.34
C VAL A 68 9.28 -7.47 32.28
N HIS A 69 10.04 -6.39 32.09
CA HIS A 69 9.92 -5.20 32.94
C HIS A 69 8.77 -4.31 32.46
N LYS A 70 7.98 -3.75 33.38
CA LYS A 70 6.93 -2.77 33.03
C LYS A 70 7.47 -1.36 32.88
N GLN A 71 8.61 -1.07 33.52
CA GLN A 71 9.26 0.21 33.42
C GLN A 71 10.00 0.30 32.10
N GLU A 72 9.82 1.43 31.42
CA GLU A 72 10.61 1.75 30.24
C GLU A 72 12.08 1.88 30.64
N PHE A 73 12.93 1.29 29.83
CA PHE A 73 14.35 1.47 29.93
C PHE A 73 14.72 2.90 29.53
N VAL A 74 15.39 3.58 30.46
CA VAL A 74 15.92 4.93 30.29
C VAL A 74 17.40 4.91 30.64
N ARG A 75 18.21 5.63 29.84
CA ARG A 75 19.66 5.79 30.08
C ARG A 75 19.91 6.40 31.46
N ASN A 76 21.03 6.05 32.08
CA ASN A 76 21.45 6.53 33.41
C ASN A 76 20.45 6.21 34.53
N ARG A 77 19.54 5.25 34.31
CA ARG A 77 18.63 4.76 35.35
C ARG A 77 18.87 3.27 35.56
N VAL A 78 19.00 2.88 36.82
CA VAL A 78 19.06 1.48 37.21
C VAL A 78 17.63 0.93 37.25
N ILE A 79 17.44 -0.23 36.64
CA ILE A 79 16.25 -1.06 36.79
C ILE A 79 16.62 -2.19 37.75
N ASP A 80 15.94 -2.23 38.88
CA ASP A 80 16.08 -3.26 39.91
C ASP A 80 14.76 -3.99 40.16
N GLY A 81 14.85 -5.19 40.70
CA GLY A 81 13.67 -5.99 40.99
C GLY A 81 13.98 -7.38 41.52
N LEU A 82 12.92 -8.18 41.60
CA LEU A 82 12.96 -9.58 41.98
C LEU A 82 12.54 -10.43 40.79
N CYS A 83 13.21 -11.56 40.58
CA CYS A 83 12.75 -12.54 39.60
C CYS A 83 11.35 -13.04 39.95
N PHE A 84 10.45 -13.14 38.97
CA PHE A 84 9.07 -13.59 39.19
C PHE A 84 8.95 -15.07 39.59
N SER A 85 10.01 -15.86 39.38
CA SER A 85 10.01 -17.30 39.67
C SER A 85 10.76 -17.66 40.95
N CYS A 86 11.99 -17.17 41.13
CA CYS A 86 12.83 -17.55 42.27
C CYS A 86 13.07 -16.42 43.28
N HIS A 87 12.50 -15.23 43.03
CA HIS A 87 12.63 -14.04 43.87
C HIS A 87 14.07 -13.58 44.12
N SER A 88 15.03 -14.04 43.31
CA SER A 88 16.41 -13.54 43.35
C SER A 88 16.43 -12.08 42.92
N LYS A 89 17.19 -11.25 43.65
CA LYS A 89 17.37 -9.83 43.34
C LYS A 89 18.21 -9.66 42.07
N TYR A 90 17.83 -8.71 41.24
CA TYR A 90 18.63 -8.26 40.11
C TYR A 90 18.65 -6.73 40.06
N ALA A 91 19.71 -6.19 39.46
CA ALA A 91 19.81 -4.78 39.10
C ALA A 91 20.67 -4.65 37.85
N PHE A 92 20.21 -3.87 36.88
CA PHE A 92 20.99 -3.53 35.69
C PHE A 92 20.70 -2.09 35.27
N GLY A 93 21.68 -1.45 34.65
CA GLY A 93 21.57 -0.10 34.16
C GLY A 93 22.54 0.11 33.00
N VAL A 94 22.19 1.03 32.11
CA VAL A 94 23.04 1.39 30.96
C VAL A 94 23.26 2.88 31.02
N GLU A 95 24.52 3.27 31.06
CA GLU A 95 24.92 4.67 31.10
C GLU A 95 24.74 5.34 29.74
N SER A 96 25.27 4.71 28.69
CA SER A 96 25.19 5.19 27.31
C SER A 96 25.04 4.05 26.32
N ILE A 97 24.37 4.34 25.20
CA ILE A 97 24.29 3.44 24.05
C ILE A 97 25.16 4.05 22.96
N ARG A 98 26.13 3.28 22.47
CA ARG A 98 26.97 3.64 21.33
C ARG A 98 26.50 2.88 20.10
N LEU A 99 26.35 3.60 18.98
CA LEU A 99 26.05 3.03 17.68
C LEU A 99 27.34 2.95 16.89
N GLU A 100 27.87 1.74 16.74
CA GLU A 100 29.11 1.48 15.99
C GLU A 100 28.80 0.90 14.62
N GLN A 101 29.32 1.54 13.59
CA GLN A 101 29.15 1.09 12.21
C GLN A 101 30.13 -0.05 11.90
N VAL A 102 29.63 -1.28 11.93
CA VAL A 102 30.43 -2.50 11.61
C VAL A 102 30.67 -2.65 10.11
N THR A 103 29.73 -2.15 9.30
CA THR A 103 29.79 -2.16 7.83
C THR A 103 28.96 -0.98 7.34
N PRO A 104 29.36 -0.28 6.25
CA PRO A 104 28.53 0.76 5.67
C PRO A 104 27.12 0.20 5.47
N CYS A 105 26.11 0.88 6.03
CA CYS A 105 24.74 0.64 5.61
C CYS A 105 24.76 0.81 4.10
N ASP A 106 24.15 -0.10 3.36
CA ASP A 106 24.16 -0.05 1.90
C ASP A 106 23.28 1.13 1.47
N MET A 107 23.89 2.32 1.54
CA MET A 107 23.36 3.60 1.15
C MET A 107 23.43 3.55 -0.37
N GLY A 108 22.43 2.93 -0.97
CA GLY A 108 22.33 2.76 -2.42
C GLY A 108 22.52 4.09 -3.14
N HIS A 109 23.76 4.42 -3.46
CA HIS A 109 24.19 5.54 -4.25
C HIS A 109 24.95 4.97 -5.43
N GLY A 110 24.33 5.06 -6.60
CA GLY A 110 24.99 4.80 -7.86
C GLY A 110 26.23 5.68 -8.00
N GLY A 111 27.34 5.08 -8.43
CA GLY A 111 28.53 5.81 -8.80
C GLY A 111 29.79 4.94 -8.92
N ARG A 112 29.99 4.37 -10.12
CA ARG A 112 31.27 4.05 -10.78
C ARG A 112 32.34 3.22 -10.02
N GLY A 113 32.61 2.07 -10.60
CA GLY A 113 33.98 1.56 -10.79
C GLY A 113 34.57 0.80 -9.61
N GLY A 114 34.36 -0.52 -9.59
CA GLY A 114 35.09 -1.42 -8.71
C GLY A 114 34.77 -2.86 -9.04
N LYS A 115 35.56 -3.46 -9.93
CA LYS A 115 35.58 -4.91 -10.15
C LYS A 115 35.85 -5.59 -8.80
N GLY A 116 34.91 -6.39 -8.33
CA GLY A 116 35.06 -7.16 -7.09
C GLY A 116 34.07 -8.31 -7.06
N ARG A 117 34.39 -9.36 -7.80
CA ARG A 117 33.72 -10.67 -7.78
C ARG A 117 33.55 -11.18 -6.36
N GLN A 118 32.35 -11.67 -6.03
CA GLN A 118 32.14 -13.10 -5.80
C GLN A 118 30.65 -13.41 -5.95
N ALA A 119 30.31 -13.92 -7.13
CA ALA A 119 29.11 -14.68 -7.35
C ALA A 119 29.18 -15.95 -6.49
N GLN A 120 28.19 -16.18 -5.65
CA GLN A 120 27.81 -17.53 -5.27
C GLN A 120 26.49 -17.82 -5.98
N ALA A 121 26.62 -18.74 -6.94
CA ALA A 121 25.57 -19.26 -7.76
C ALA A 121 24.65 -20.16 -6.90
N GLY A 122 23.37 -19.83 -6.93
CA GLY A 122 22.23 -20.73 -6.84
C GLY A 122 21.14 -19.97 -7.59
N GLY A 123 20.70 -20.36 -8.79
CA GLY A 123 20.45 -21.72 -9.26
C GLY A 123 18.95 -21.96 -9.16
N GLY A 124 18.19 -21.22 -9.96
CA GLY A 124 16.74 -21.29 -10.10
C GLY A 124 16.31 -20.28 -11.15
N ASP A 125 15.93 -20.76 -12.34
CA ASP A 125 15.36 -19.94 -13.42
C ASP A 125 13.92 -19.56 -13.04
N ASP A 126 13.75 -18.72 -12.02
CA ASP A 126 12.44 -18.22 -11.61
C ASP A 126 12.02 -17.08 -12.55
N PRO A 127 10.91 -17.20 -13.31
CA PRO A 127 10.45 -16.17 -14.27
C PRO A 127 10.23 -14.78 -13.65
N MET A 128 10.10 -14.72 -12.32
CA MET A 128 9.92 -13.48 -11.57
C MET A 128 11.21 -12.68 -11.38
N ASP A 129 12.38 -13.32 -11.41
CA ASP A 129 13.68 -12.63 -11.26
C ASP A 129 14.08 -11.86 -12.53
N GLU A 130 13.75 -12.41 -13.71
CA GLU A 130 13.91 -11.73 -14.99
C GLU A 130 13.04 -10.47 -15.07
N ILE A 131 11.76 -10.59 -14.68
CA ILE A 131 10.83 -9.44 -14.60
C ILE A 131 11.35 -8.41 -13.59
N ALA A 132 11.86 -8.85 -12.44
CA ALA A 132 12.42 -7.95 -11.44
C ALA A 132 13.65 -7.19 -11.96
N GLU A 133 14.52 -7.85 -12.73
CA GLU A 133 15.69 -7.22 -13.35
C GLU A 133 15.31 -6.21 -14.43
N GLU A 134 14.33 -6.54 -15.27
CA GLU A 134 13.80 -5.64 -16.29
C GLU A 134 13.15 -4.39 -15.65
N LEU A 135 12.39 -4.55 -14.56
CA LEU A 135 11.81 -3.43 -13.81
C LEU A 135 12.87 -2.56 -13.15
N ARG A 136 13.94 -3.15 -12.60
CA ARG A 136 15.10 -2.40 -12.07
C ARG A 136 15.75 -1.54 -13.17
N TRP A 137 15.91 -2.10 -14.37
CA TRP A 137 16.45 -1.36 -15.51
C TRP A 137 15.50 -0.25 -15.99
N LEU A 138 14.19 -0.51 -16.06
CA LEU A 138 13.18 0.49 -16.41
C LEU A 138 13.17 1.66 -15.42
N ARG A 139 13.32 1.40 -14.11
CA ARG A 139 13.45 2.45 -13.07
C ARG A 139 14.70 3.31 -13.28
N LYS A 140 15.83 2.72 -13.69
CA LYS A 140 17.05 3.48 -14.03
C LYS A 140 16.82 4.37 -15.27
N LYS A 141 16.20 3.83 -16.31
CA LYS A 141 15.86 4.59 -17.53
C LYS A 141 14.81 5.66 -17.31
N ALA A 142 13.92 5.48 -16.34
CA ALA A 142 12.88 6.43 -15.98
C ALA A 142 13.45 7.84 -15.80
N LYS A 143 14.58 7.97 -15.08
CA LYS A 143 15.24 9.26 -14.82
C LYS A 143 15.70 10.00 -16.09
N SER A 144 16.02 9.25 -17.14
CA SER A 144 16.40 9.78 -18.46
C SER A 144 15.24 9.87 -19.45
N ASP A 145 14.04 9.42 -19.08
CA ASP A 145 12.87 9.44 -19.96
C ASP A 145 12.45 10.89 -20.23
N PRO A 146 12.38 11.34 -21.50
CA PRO A 146 11.96 12.70 -21.85
C PRO A 146 10.59 13.08 -21.26
N ARG A 147 9.70 12.10 -21.04
CA ARG A 147 8.38 12.34 -20.44
C ARG A 147 8.47 12.76 -18.97
N GLN A 148 9.51 12.33 -18.24
CA GLN A 148 9.75 12.76 -16.87
C GLN A 148 10.36 14.16 -16.81
N GLN A 149 11.18 14.50 -17.80
CA GLN A 149 11.75 15.85 -17.94
C GLN A 149 10.69 16.92 -18.24
N LEU A 150 9.54 16.51 -18.77
CA LEU A 150 8.39 17.39 -19.03
C LEU A 150 7.70 17.87 -17.73
N ILE A 151 7.92 17.19 -16.61
CA ILE A 151 7.28 17.51 -15.33
C ILE A 151 8.09 18.60 -14.65
N GLN A 152 7.70 19.85 -14.87
CA GLN A 152 8.33 21.02 -14.26
C GLN A 152 7.42 21.60 -13.17
N LEU A 153 7.92 21.62 -11.94
CA LEU A 153 7.18 22.16 -10.79
C LEU A 153 6.66 23.57 -11.08
N GLY A 154 5.38 23.79 -10.79
CA GLY A 154 4.68 25.06 -11.01
C GLY A 154 4.09 25.22 -12.42
N LYS A 155 4.51 24.44 -13.42
CA LYS A 155 3.91 24.47 -14.76
C LYS A 155 2.80 23.43 -14.90
N PRO A 156 1.76 23.71 -15.71
CA PRO A 156 0.73 22.73 -15.98
C PRO A 156 1.26 21.59 -16.85
N LEU A 157 0.76 20.38 -16.60
CA LEU A 157 1.01 19.23 -17.46
C LEU A 157 0.26 19.40 -18.81
N PRO A 158 0.68 18.68 -19.87
CA PRO A 158 -0.07 18.65 -21.13
C PRO A 158 -1.54 18.28 -20.87
N GLN A 159 -2.45 19.07 -21.44
CA GLN A 159 -3.90 18.94 -21.22
C GLN A 159 -4.30 18.86 -19.73
N MET A 160 -3.55 19.54 -18.84
CA MET A 160 -3.76 19.50 -17.38
C MET A 160 -3.71 18.07 -16.81
N GLY A 161 -2.98 17.17 -17.46
CA GLY A 161 -2.87 15.77 -17.04
C GLY A 161 -3.92 14.84 -17.61
N ALA A 162 -4.87 15.33 -18.41
CA ALA A 162 -5.86 14.50 -19.08
C ALA A 162 -5.23 13.68 -20.22
N CYS A 163 -5.89 12.57 -20.54
CA CYS A 163 -5.53 11.73 -21.69
C CYS A 163 -6.79 11.25 -22.42
N ARG A 164 -6.58 10.53 -23.52
CA ARG A 164 -7.67 9.94 -24.32
C ARG A 164 -8.59 9.01 -23.51
N HIS A 165 -8.02 8.26 -22.57
CA HIS A 165 -8.74 7.31 -21.73
C HIS A 165 -9.57 8.04 -20.65
N PHE A 166 -8.95 8.97 -19.94
CA PHE A 166 -9.58 9.70 -18.83
C PHE A 166 -9.57 11.21 -19.06
N LYS A 167 -10.52 11.68 -19.87
CA LYS A 167 -10.68 13.12 -20.19
C LYS A 167 -11.05 13.98 -18.97
N LYS A 168 -11.60 13.36 -17.93
CA LYS A 168 -12.01 14.00 -16.66
C LYS A 168 -10.99 13.87 -15.53
N SER A 169 -9.86 13.21 -15.79
CA SER A 169 -8.76 13.10 -14.83
C SER A 169 -7.74 14.18 -15.13
N PHE A 170 -7.42 15.03 -14.15
CA PHE A 170 -6.43 16.09 -14.27
C PHE A 170 -5.21 15.80 -13.38
N LYS A 171 -4.77 14.54 -13.42
CA LYS A 171 -3.63 14.01 -12.66
C LYS A 171 -2.87 12.98 -13.50
N TRP A 172 -1.56 12.94 -13.29
CA TRP A 172 -0.74 11.80 -13.68
C TRP A 172 -0.48 10.91 -12.47
N TYR A 173 -0.05 9.69 -12.73
CA TYR A 173 0.18 8.62 -11.77
C TYR A 173 1.63 8.16 -11.88
N ARG A 174 2.34 8.08 -10.76
CA ARG A 174 3.65 7.44 -10.71
C ARG A 174 3.49 6.00 -10.23
N PHE A 175 3.87 5.06 -11.10
CA PHE A 175 3.75 3.63 -10.80
C PHE A 175 4.99 3.13 -10.07
N ALA A 176 4.78 2.39 -8.98
CA ALA A 176 5.87 1.88 -8.16
C ALA A 176 6.75 0.86 -8.92
N CYS A 177 6.20 0.18 -9.94
CA CYS A 177 6.89 -0.84 -10.71
C CYS A 177 8.04 -0.32 -11.59
N CYS A 178 7.78 0.66 -12.47
CA CYS A 178 8.79 1.22 -13.37
C CYS A 178 9.25 2.63 -12.97
N GLY A 179 8.63 3.23 -11.95
CA GLY A 179 8.95 4.59 -11.49
C GLY A 179 8.56 5.71 -12.46
N ARG A 180 7.94 5.37 -13.61
CA ARG A 180 7.50 6.33 -14.63
C ARG A 180 6.13 6.93 -14.28
N ALA A 181 5.91 8.15 -14.77
CA ALA A 181 4.67 8.87 -14.64
C ALA A 181 3.83 8.74 -15.91
N PHE A 182 2.54 8.39 -15.76
CA PHE A 182 1.60 8.27 -16.87
C PHE A 182 0.27 8.95 -16.54
N PRO A 183 -0.50 9.42 -17.55
CA PRO A 183 -1.80 10.03 -17.32
C PRO A 183 -2.85 9.11 -16.68
N CYS A 184 -2.75 7.81 -16.92
CA CYS A 184 -3.68 6.83 -16.37
C CYS A 184 -3.10 5.39 -16.40
N PRO A 185 -3.75 4.43 -15.73
CA PRO A 185 -3.37 3.01 -15.78
C PRO A 185 -3.38 2.40 -17.20
N GLU A 186 -4.32 2.79 -18.06
CA GLU A 186 -4.37 2.30 -19.45
C GLU A 186 -3.14 2.79 -20.26
N CYS A 187 -2.76 4.07 -20.12
CA CYS A 187 -1.52 4.59 -20.73
C CYS A 187 -0.26 3.88 -20.20
N HIS A 188 -0.30 3.35 -18.98
CA HIS A 188 0.81 2.58 -18.42
C HIS A 188 0.88 1.17 -19.05
N VAL A 189 -0.25 0.51 -19.27
CA VAL A 189 -0.30 -0.78 -19.98
C VAL A 189 0.23 -0.63 -21.42
N GLU A 190 -0.17 0.43 -22.12
CA GLU A 190 0.31 0.73 -23.48
C GLU A 190 1.81 1.03 -23.56
N SER A 191 2.45 1.36 -22.43
CA SER A 191 3.89 1.64 -22.39
C SER A 191 4.78 0.40 -22.40
N ALA A 192 4.17 -0.79 -22.60
CA ALA A 192 4.82 -2.10 -22.57
C ALA A 192 5.64 -2.35 -21.29
N CYS A 193 5.15 -1.85 -20.15
CA CYS A 193 5.75 -2.15 -18.86
C CYS A 193 5.37 -3.58 -18.45
N PRO A 194 6.33 -4.48 -18.15
CA PRO A 194 6.05 -5.87 -17.78
C PRO A 194 5.07 -6.00 -16.60
N ALA A 195 5.20 -5.10 -15.62
CA ALA A 195 4.35 -5.08 -14.44
C ALA A 195 3.00 -4.36 -14.64
N ALA A 196 2.76 -3.69 -15.77
CA ALA A 196 1.48 -3.03 -16.01
C ALA A 196 0.34 -4.04 -16.19
N ALA A 197 0.60 -5.14 -16.90
CA ALA A 197 -0.37 -6.22 -17.10
C ALA A 197 -0.67 -6.98 -15.80
N LEU A 198 0.25 -6.96 -14.83
CA LEU A 198 0.13 -7.63 -13.53
C LEU A 198 -0.63 -6.81 -12.47
N GLY A 199 -1.26 -5.70 -12.87
CA GLY A 199 -2.07 -4.88 -11.94
C GLY A 199 -1.24 -3.97 -11.03
N ALA A 200 -0.04 -3.56 -11.44
CA ALA A 200 0.76 -2.61 -10.67
C ALA A 200 -0.03 -1.31 -10.39
N HIS A 201 -0.11 -0.94 -9.10
CA HIS A 201 -0.81 0.26 -8.65
C HIS A 201 0.13 1.47 -8.59
N ALA A 202 -0.47 2.66 -8.65
CA ALA A 202 0.25 3.91 -8.47
C ALA A 202 0.37 4.24 -6.98
N SER A 203 1.57 4.59 -6.52
CA SER A 203 1.82 5.02 -5.14
C SER A 203 1.69 6.54 -4.97
N ARG A 204 1.89 7.30 -6.05
CA ARG A 204 1.87 8.77 -6.05
C ARG A 204 1.08 9.32 -7.23
N MET A 205 0.55 10.52 -7.04
CA MET A 205 -0.18 11.29 -8.06
C MET A 205 0.48 12.64 -8.26
N ILE A 206 0.45 13.13 -9.50
CA ILE A 206 1.05 14.40 -9.89
C ILE A 206 -0.07 15.33 -10.36
N CYS A 207 -0.10 16.53 -9.81
CA CYS A 207 -1.12 17.52 -10.10
C CYS A 207 -1.01 18.04 -11.53
N GLY A 208 -2.11 17.97 -12.29
CA GLY A 208 -2.20 18.52 -13.63
C GLY A 208 -1.94 20.03 -13.76
N LYS A 209 -2.23 20.81 -12.72
CA LYS A 209 -2.13 22.28 -12.75
C LYS A 209 -0.75 22.81 -12.40
N CYS A 210 -0.10 22.22 -11.40
CA CYS A 210 1.15 22.74 -10.85
C CYS A 210 2.29 21.71 -10.84
N SER A 211 2.07 20.53 -11.44
CA SER A 211 3.04 19.43 -11.51
C SER A 211 3.57 18.97 -10.16
N MET A 212 2.89 19.31 -9.05
CA MET A 212 3.29 18.88 -7.70
C MET A 212 2.98 17.39 -7.53
N GLU A 213 3.96 16.65 -7.05
CA GLU A 213 3.82 15.24 -6.71
C GLU A 213 3.37 15.08 -5.25
N GLN A 214 2.39 14.22 -5.00
CA GLN A 214 1.84 13.94 -3.68
C GLN A 214 1.41 12.47 -3.56
N SER A 215 1.17 12.00 -2.34
CA SER A 215 0.69 10.63 -2.08
C SER A 215 -0.64 10.37 -2.80
N TYR A 216 -0.81 9.15 -3.31
CA TYR A 216 -2.03 8.81 -4.05
C TYR A 216 -3.27 8.89 -3.14
N SER A 217 -4.21 9.75 -3.51
CA SER A 217 -5.54 9.83 -2.92
C SER A 217 -6.54 10.24 -4.00
N PRO A 218 -7.53 9.40 -4.34
CA PRO A 218 -8.40 9.63 -5.49
C PRO A 218 -9.25 10.91 -5.37
N ALA A 219 -9.64 11.27 -4.14
CA ALA A 219 -10.55 12.39 -3.85
C ALA A 219 -9.84 13.66 -3.35
N ARG A 220 -8.58 13.57 -2.91
CA ARG A 220 -7.88 14.72 -2.32
C ARG A 220 -7.46 15.70 -3.41
N ALA A 221 -7.68 16.99 -3.15
CA ALA A 221 -7.16 18.07 -3.99
C ALA A 221 -5.63 18.18 -3.89
N CYS A 222 -5.04 19.05 -4.70
CA CYS A 222 -3.60 19.26 -4.65
C CYS A 222 -3.21 19.99 -3.35
N GLU A 223 -2.24 19.46 -2.62
CA GLU A 223 -1.79 20.01 -1.33
C GLU A 223 -1.13 21.40 -1.49
N LYS A 224 -0.53 21.68 -2.65
CA LYS A 224 0.13 22.97 -2.94
C LYS A 224 -0.82 24.05 -3.45
N CYS A 225 -1.72 23.72 -4.36
CA CYS A 225 -2.52 24.73 -5.08
C CYS A 225 -4.04 24.57 -4.92
N GLY A 226 -4.50 23.60 -4.13
CA GLY A 226 -5.92 23.35 -3.87
C GLY A 226 -6.71 22.85 -5.08
N PHE A 227 -6.07 22.59 -6.22
CA PHE A 227 -6.75 22.19 -7.44
C PHE A 227 -7.36 20.79 -7.31
N ALA A 228 -8.64 20.65 -7.66
CA ALA A 228 -9.30 19.36 -7.76
C ALA A 228 -8.83 18.65 -9.04
N MET A 229 -8.06 17.57 -8.88
CA MET A 229 -7.45 16.84 -10.01
C MET A 229 -8.39 15.82 -10.66
N GLN A 230 -9.68 15.99 -10.46
CA GLN A 230 -10.74 15.24 -11.10
C GLN A 230 -11.86 16.22 -11.37
N ALA A 231 -12.49 16.10 -12.54
CA ALA A 231 -13.67 16.88 -12.83
C ALA A 231 -14.74 16.55 -11.77
N ARG A 232 -15.42 17.58 -11.29
CA ARG A 232 -16.60 17.40 -10.44
C ARG A 232 -17.68 16.68 -11.25
N GLY A 233 -18.26 15.65 -10.67
CA GLY A 233 -19.44 15.01 -11.21
C GLY A 233 -20.64 15.92 -11.29
N SER A 234 -21.59 15.51 -12.13
CA SER A 234 -22.93 16.05 -12.00
C SER A 234 -23.50 15.63 -10.64
N ALA A 235 -24.13 16.54 -9.93
CA ALA A 235 -24.64 16.32 -8.57
C ALA A 235 -25.56 15.10 -8.38
N HIS A 236 -26.05 14.49 -9.46
CA HIS A 236 -27.04 13.42 -9.43
C HIS A 236 -26.52 12.05 -9.90
N TRP A 237 -25.30 11.98 -10.45
CA TRP A 237 -24.74 10.76 -11.02
C TRP A 237 -23.37 10.46 -10.42
N ASP A 238 -23.14 9.21 -10.04
CA ASP A 238 -21.86 8.72 -9.57
C ASP A 238 -20.88 8.70 -10.74
N ASP A 239 -19.75 9.39 -10.52
CA ASP A 239 -18.68 9.71 -11.45
C ASP A 239 -18.03 8.50 -12.14
N GLY A 240 -18.76 7.88 -13.07
CA GLY A 240 -18.25 6.90 -14.01
C GLY A 240 -18.84 5.49 -13.94
N ILE A 241 -19.67 5.17 -12.94
CA ILE A 241 -20.32 3.84 -12.83
C ILE A 241 -21.71 3.83 -13.49
N GLY A 242 -22.25 5.00 -13.85
CA GLY A 242 -23.57 5.13 -14.48
C GLY A 242 -24.74 4.97 -13.49
N THR A 243 -24.45 4.86 -12.19
CA THR A 243 -25.42 4.87 -11.11
C THR A 243 -25.71 6.28 -10.62
N ARG A 244 -26.93 6.52 -10.12
CA ARG A 244 -27.30 7.83 -9.53
C ARG A 244 -26.74 7.95 -8.11
N ASN A 245 -26.17 9.10 -7.78
CA ASN A 245 -25.67 9.35 -6.43
C ASN A 245 -26.84 9.66 -5.48
N LEU A 246 -27.34 8.63 -4.80
CA LEU A 246 -28.49 8.72 -3.90
C LEU A 246 -28.28 9.71 -2.75
N ALA A 247 -27.05 9.88 -2.27
CA ALA A 247 -26.75 10.77 -1.14
C ALA A 247 -26.88 12.24 -1.54
N ALA A 248 -26.45 12.58 -2.77
CA ALA A 248 -26.52 13.93 -3.32
C ALA A 248 -27.91 14.30 -3.88
N MET A 249 -28.79 13.32 -4.09
CA MET A 249 -30.16 13.54 -4.54
C MET A 249 -31.10 13.98 -3.41
N SER A 250 -31.94 14.99 -3.70
CA SER A 250 -33.02 15.39 -2.79
C SER A 250 -33.95 14.23 -2.46
N THR A 251 -34.40 14.13 -1.21
CA THR A 251 -35.38 13.13 -0.77
C THR A 251 -36.73 13.28 -1.49
N LYS A 252 -37.02 14.47 -2.03
CA LYS A 252 -38.23 14.77 -2.80
C LYS A 252 -38.10 14.47 -4.31
N ASP A 253 -36.93 14.07 -4.77
CA ASP A 253 -36.71 13.76 -6.19
C ASP A 253 -37.33 12.40 -6.55
N ALA A 254 -38.36 12.43 -7.41
CA ALA A 254 -39.10 11.25 -7.85
C ALA A 254 -38.23 10.18 -8.54
N LYS A 255 -37.02 10.54 -9.01
CA LYS A 255 -36.08 9.62 -9.68
C LYS A 255 -35.10 8.97 -8.70
N LYS A 256 -35.04 9.39 -7.43
CA LYS A 256 -34.08 8.88 -6.41
C LYS A 256 -34.15 7.38 -6.27
N PHE A 257 -35.36 6.84 -6.11
CA PHE A 257 -35.58 5.41 -5.91
C PHE A 257 -36.15 4.70 -7.14
N LYS A 258 -36.18 5.40 -8.29
CA LYS A 258 -36.78 4.87 -9.53
C LYS A 258 -35.71 4.14 -10.33
N GLY A 259 -35.68 2.80 -10.19
CA GLY A 259 -34.82 1.90 -10.97
C GLY A 259 -33.58 1.33 -10.28
N GLY A 260 -33.40 1.53 -8.96
CA GLY A 260 -32.28 0.95 -8.21
C GLY A 260 -32.70 0.35 -6.86
N LEU A 261 -32.13 -0.82 -6.52
CA LEU A 261 -32.08 -1.66 -5.30
C LEU A 261 -33.31 -1.78 -4.36
N ARG A 262 -34.15 -0.76 -4.20
CA ARG A 262 -35.44 -0.87 -3.48
C ARG A 262 -36.50 -1.71 -4.20
N GLN A 263 -36.28 -2.10 -5.46
CA GLN A 263 -37.15 -3.09 -6.11
C GLN A 263 -36.91 -4.52 -5.65
N VAL A 264 -35.81 -4.82 -4.95
CA VAL A 264 -35.56 -6.17 -4.45
C VAL A 264 -36.41 -6.44 -3.19
N ASN A 265 -36.92 -5.40 -2.51
CA ASN A 265 -37.64 -5.58 -1.25
C ASN A 265 -38.88 -4.68 -1.02
N SER A 266 -39.42 -4.00 -2.04
CA SER A 266 -40.68 -3.27 -1.87
C SER A 266 -41.87 -4.22 -2.00
N LYS A 267 -42.52 -4.54 -0.87
CA LYS A 267 -43.83 -5.21 -0.72
C LYS A 267 -45.01 -4.55 -1.48
N THR A 268 -44.75 -3.61 -2.39
CA THR A 268 -45.78 -2.78 -3.05
C THR A 268 -45.63 -2.75 -4.57
N LYS A 269 -44.99 -3.76 -5.18
CA LYS A 269 -45.28 -4.05 -6.59
C LYS A 269 -46.57 -4.84 -6.65
N THR A 270 -47.63 -4.26 -7.18
CA THR A 270 -48.75 -5.03 -7.73
C THR A 270 -48.20 -5.86 -8.88
N SER A 271 -47.93 -7.15 -8.62
CA SER A 271 -47.69 -8.11 -9.69
C SER A 271 -48.97 -8.19 -10.52
N SER A 272 -48.85 -7.90 -11.82
CA SER A 272 -49.98 -8.04 -12.73
C SER A 272 -50.30 -9.53 -12.89
N ASN A 273 -51.47 -9.98 -12.43
CA ASN A 273 -51.98 -11.36 -12.61
C ASN A 273 -52.39 -11.65 -14.07
N LYS A 274 -51.81 -10.94 -15.05
CA LYS A 274 -52.11 -11.14 -16.47
C LYS A 274 -51.69 -12.55 -16.94
N ALA A 275 -50.61 -13.10 -16.38
CA ALA A 275 -50.15 -14.45 -16.68
C ALA A 275 -51.18 -15.52 -16.25
N ASP A 276 -51.84 -15.33 -15.12
CA ASP A 276 -52.87 -16.25 -14.60
C ASP A 276 -54.23 -16.09 -15.29
N ARG A 277 -54.48 -14.92 -15.90
CA ARG A 277 -55.76 -14.62 -16.57
C ARG A 277 -55.76 -14.95 -18.05
N VAL A 278 -54.69 -14.63 -18.77
CA VAL A 278 -54.65 -14.66 -20.24
C VAL A 278 -53.33 -15.22 -20.81
N GLY A 279 -52.42 -15.71 -19.97
CA GLY A 279 -51.12 -16.24 -20.38
C GLY A 279 -51.07 -17.77 -20.50
N ALA A 280 -49.88 -18.30 -20.82
CA ALA A 280 -49.64 -19.75 -20.98
C ALA A 280 -50.07 -20.57 -19.74
N LYS A 281 -49.91 -20.02 -18.53
CA LYS A 281 -50.40 -20.63 -17.28
C LYS A 281 -51.92 -20.79 -17.24
N ALA A 282 -52.66 -19.76 -17.68
CA ALA A 282 -54.12 -19.83 -17.76
C ALA A 282 -54.59 -20.88 -18.77
N LYS A 283 -53.89 -20.99 -19.92
CA LYS A 283 -54.15 -22.01 -20.94
C LYS A 283 -53.88 -23.42 -20.39
N ALA A 284 -52.72 -23.63 -19.77
CA ALA A 284 -52.35 -24.90 -19.16
C ALA A 284 -53.33 -25.33 -18.06
N LYS A 285 -53.80 -24.39 -17.23
CA LYS A 285 -54.80 -24.68 -16.20
C LYS A 285 -56.14 -25.12 -16.80
N ARG A 286 -56.64 -24.45 -17.85
CA ARG A 286 -57.86 -24.86 -18.56
C ARG A 286 -57.70 -26.23 -19.22
N GLU A 287 -56.53 -26.51 -19.78
CA GLU A 287 -56.24 -27.83 -20.38
C GLU A 287 -56.15 -28.94 -19.33
N HIS A 288 -55.61 -28.64 -18.15
CA HIS A 288 -55.58 -29.56 -17.01
C HIS A 288 -56.98 -29.83 -16.46
N GLU A 289 -57.78 -28.79 -16.19
CA GLU A 289 -59.18 -28.94 -15.74
C GLU A 289 -60.03 -29.71 -16.76
N ARG A 290 -59.75 -29.55 -18.06
CA ARG A 290 -60.42 -30.32 -19.12
C ARG A 290 -60.02 -31.80 -19.13
N LYS A 291 -58.78 -32.14 -18.73
CA LYS A 291 -58.27 -33.52 -18.74
C LYS A 291 -58.58 -34.30 -17.48
N PHE A 292 -58.54 -33.65 -16.32
CA PHE A 292 -58.58 -34.31 -15.02
C PHE A 292 -59.79 -33.90 -14.16
N GLY A 293 -60.66 -33.05 -14.69
CA GLY A 293 -61.74 -32.44 -13.89
C GLY A 293 -61.18 -31.33 -12.98
N LYS A 294 -62.09 -30.63 -12.32
CA LYS A 294 -61.72 -29.54 -11.42
C LYS A 294 -61.53 -30.10 -10.02
N ASP A 295 -60.32 -29.98 -9.48
CA ASP A 295 -60.05 -30.33 -8.08
C ASP A 295 -60.89 -29.41 -7.18
N HIS A 296 -61.74 -30.01 -6.35
CA HIS A 296 -62.65 -29.33 -5.41
C HIS A 296 -61.97 -29.09 -4.06
#